data_AF-A0A2K5ZB51-F1
#
_entry.id   AF-A0A2K5ZB51-F1
#
_cell.length_a   1.000
_cell.length_b   1.000
_cell.length_c   1.000
_cell.angle_alpha   90.00
_cell.angle_beta   90.00
_cell.angle_gamma   90.00
#
_symmetry.space_group_name_H-M   'P 1'
#
loop_
_entity.id
_entity.type
_entity.pdbx_description
1 polymer ?
#
loop_
_entity_poly.entity_id
_entity_poly.type
_entity_poly.pdbx_seq_one_letter_code
_entity_poly.pdbx_strand_id
1 'polypeptide(L)'
;MSSFGFGTLTVALFALVCCSGSDEKAFEVHMRLEKLIVKPKESFEVNCSTTCNQPEVGGLETSLNKILLLKQTQWKHYLISNISHDTVLWCHFTCSGKQKSVSSNVSVYQPPRQVFLTLQPTWVAVGKSFTIECRVPAVEPLDSLTLSLLRGSETLHSQTFGKAAPALQELGMKFIQLCPRRGLAGTMPPSRPWCPAATHWSQGC
;
A
#
# COMPACT_ATOMS: atom_id res chain seq x y z
N MET A 1 -39.11 -64.07 -70.75
CA MET A 1 -37.69 -63.71 -70.62
C MET A 1 -37.60 -62.23 -70.30
N SER A 2 -37.36 -61.88 -69.04
CA SER A 2 -36.93 -60.56 -68.61
C SER A 2 -36.32 -60.71 -67.20
N SER A 3 -35.02 -60.44 -67.14
CA SER A 3 -34.17 -60.52 -65.96
C SER A 3 -34.30 -59.23 -65.14
N PHE A 4 -34.39 -59.33 -63.80
CA PHE A 4 -34.26 -58.17 -62.92
C PHE A 4 -33.44 -58.53 -61.66
N GLY A 5 -32.18 -58.08 -61.68
CA GLY A 5 -31.65 -57.12 -60.71
C GLY A 5 -31.44 -57.58 -59.27
N PHE A 6 -30.19 -57.93 -58.97
CA PHE A 6 -29.59 -58.03 -57.64
C PHE A 6 -29.55 -56.66 -56.95
N GLY A 7 -29.92 -56.57 -55.67
CA GLY A 7 -29.88 -55.35 -54.86
C GLY A 7 -29.36 -55.63 -53.45
N THR A 8 -28.09 -55.29 -53.24
CA THR A 8 -27.33 -55.31 -51.99
C THR A 8 -27.94 -54.39 -50.91
N LEU A 9 -28.06 -54.87 -49.67
CA LEU A 9 -28.38 -54.06 -48.49
C LEU A 9 -27.16 -54.04 -47.55
N THR A 10 -26.33 -53.00 -47.66
CA THR A 10 -25.35 -52.64 -46.63
C THR A 10 -26.01 -51.70 -45.63
N VAL A 11 -26.27 -52.19 -44.42
CA VAL A 11 -26.78 -51.38 -43.31
C VAL A 11 -25.61 -50.61 -42.70
N ALA A 12 -25.55 -49.30 -42.93
CA ALA A 12 -24.58 -48.41 -42.28
C ALA A 12 -25.09 -48.03 -40.88
N LEU A 13 -24.42 -48.53 -39.83
CA LEU A 13 -24.58 -48.05 -38.46
C LEU A 13 -23.87 -46.69 -38.31
N PHE A 14 -24.63 -45.61 -38.23
CA PHE A 14 -24.11 -44.31 -37.78
C PHE A 14 -24.16 -44.24 -36.25
N ALA A 15 -23.02 -44.44 -35.60
CA ALA A 15 -22.85 -44.13 -34.19
C ALA A 15 -22.82 -42.60 -34.02
N LEU A 16 -23.94 -42.02 -33.57
CA LEU A 16 -24.00 -40.65 -33.09
C LEU A 16 -23.21 -40.57 -31.78
N VAL A 17 -21.93 -40.21 -31.89
CA VAL A 17 -21.11 -39.78 -30.75
C VAL A 17 -21.68 -38.43 -30.30
N CYS A 18 -22.51 -38.47 -29.26
CA CYS A 18 -22.90 -37.28 -28.50
C CYS A 18 -21.66 -36.77 -27.75
N CYS A 19 -20.87 -35.92 -28.40
CA CYS A 19 -19.99 -35.02 -27.68
C CYS A 19 -20.87 -34.03 -26.92
N SER A 20 -21.20 -34.36 -25.67
CA SER A 20 -21.69 -33.40 -24.69
C SER A 20 -20.55 -32.46 -24.31
N GLY A 21 -20.14 -31.61 -25.26
CA GLY A 21 -19.32 -30.44 -24.97
C GLY A 21 -20.20 -29.48 -24.18
N SER A 22 -20.20 -29.63 -22.86
CA SER A 22 -20.70 -28.62 -21.94
C SER A 22 -19.88 -27.35 -22.20
N ASP A 23 -20.43 -26.43 -22.98
CA ASP A 23 -19.87 -25.10 -23.21
C ASP A 23 -19.98 -24.32 -21.90
N GLU A 24 -19.07 -24.64 -20.98
CA GLU A 24 -19.02 -24.07 -19.65
C GLU A 24 -18.46 -22.66 -19.80
N LYS A 25 -19.38 -21.70 -19.97
CA LYS A 25 -19.06 -20.30 -20.17
C LYS A 25 -18.08 -19.84 -19.08
N ALA A 26 -16.85 -19.54 -19.48
CA ALA A 26 -15.82 -19.09 -18.54
C ALA A 26 -16.30 -17.80 -17.87
N PHE A 27 -16.37 -17.80 -16.53
CA PHE A 27 -16.73 -16.62 -15.74
C PHE A 27 -15.50 -15.94 -15.14
N GLU A 28 -15.61 -14.68 -14.75
CA GLU A 28 -14.55 -13.89 -14.13
C GLU A 28 -15.02 -13.32 -12.80
N VAL A 29 -14.06 -12.95 -11.96
CA VAL A 29 -14.28 -12.28 -10.68
C VAL A 29 -13.49 -10.99 -10.68
N HIS A 30 -14.14 -9.90 -10.28
CA HIS A 30 -13.53 -8.58 -10.20
C HIS A 30 -13.65 -8.06 -8.77
N MET A 31 -12.68 -7.24 -8.38
CA MET A 31 -12.68 -6.52 -7.13
C MET A 31 -12.41 -5.05 -7.42
N ARG A 32 -13.27 -4.18 -6.90
CA ARG A 32 -13.10 -2.73 -6.96
C ARG A 32 -12.99 -2.17 -5.55
N LEU A 33 -11.85 -1.55 -5.26
CA LEU A 33 -11.60 -0.81 -4.02
C LEU A 33 -11.64 0.68 -4.33
N GLU A 34 -12.13 1.47 -3.37
CA GLU A 34 -12.01 2.93 -3.45
C GLU A 34 -10.58 3.42 -3.17
N LYS A 35 -9.85 2.69 -2.31
CA LYS A 35 -8.52 3.05 -1.83
C LYS A 35 -7.64 1.81 -1.70
N LEU A 36 -6.40 1.92 -2.17
CA LEU A 36 -5.33 0.92 -1.94
C LEU A 36 -4.42 1.31 -0.76
N ILE A 37 -4.45 2.59 -0.38
CA ILE A 37 -3.68 3.15 0.73
C ILE A 37 -4.68 3.83 1.66
N VAL A 38 -4.66 3.46 2.93
CA VAL A 38 -5.65 3.91 3.93
C VAL A 38 -4.94 4.32 5.21
N LYS A 39 -5.53 5.28 5.93
CA LYS A 39 -5.00 5.67 7.25
C LYS A 39 -5.37 4.60 8.29
N PRO A 40 -4.59 4.48 9.37
CA PRO A 40 -4.96 3.59 10.48
C PRO A 40 -6.36 3.91 11.00
N LYS A 41 -7.13 2.86 11.28
CA LYS A 41 -8.53 2.92 11.76
C LYS A 41 -9.53 3.56 10.79
N GLU A 42 -9.10 3.92 9.58
CA GLU A 42 -10.01 4.35 8.53
C GLU A 42 -10.87 3.17 8.05
N SER A 43 -12.03 3.48 7.48
CA SER A 43 -12.91 2.50 6.84
C SER A 43 -13.01 2.81 5.34
N PHE A 44 -13.16 1.77 4.53
CA PHE A 44 -13.23 1.90 3.07
C PHE A 44 -14.14 0.84 2.48
N GLU A 45 -14.69 1.12 1.30
CA GLU A 45 -15.64 0.24 0.63
C GLU A 45 -14.97 -0.64 -0.42
N VAL A 46 -15.51 -1.86 -0.56
CA VAL A 46 -15.02 -2.89 -1.50
C VAL A 46 -16.20 -3.55 -2.20
N ASN A 47 -16.18 -3.56 -3.52
CA ASN A 47 -17.15 -4.25 -4.35
C ASN A 47 -16.53 -5.49 -4.99
N CYS A 48 -17.05 -6.66 -4.65
CA CYS A 48 -16.74 -7.92 -5.31
C CYS A 48 -17.83 -8.20 -6.36
N SER A 49 -17.45 -8.41 -7.62
CA SER A 49 -18.41 -8.74 -8.69
C SER A 49 -17.96 -9.93 -9.53
N THR A 50 -18.88 -10.51 -10.28
CA THR A 50 -18.61 -11.63 -11.19
C THR A 50 -19.42 -11.53 -12.49
N THR A 51 -18.90 -12.09 -13.57
CA THR A 51 -19.64 -12.26 -14.83
C THR A 51 -20.55 -13.50 -14.84
N CYS A 52 -20.49 -14.36 -13.82
CA CYS A 52 -21.42 -15.49 -13.67
C CYS A 52 -22.85 -14.98 -13.42
N ASN A 53 -23.82 -15.43 -14.21
CA ASN A 53 -25.21 -14.98 -14.10
C ASN A 53 -25.92 -15.48 -12.84
N GLN A 54 -25.59 -16.69 -12.39
CA GLN A 54 -26.23 -17.36 -11.24
C GLN A 54 -25.15 -18.01 -10.37
N PRO A 55 -24.36 -17.21 -9.61
CA PRO A 55 -23.36 -17.76 -8.71
C PRO A 55 -24.02 -18.47 -7.54
N GLU A 56 -23.48 -19.62 -7.15
CA GLU A 56 -23.93 -20.41 -6.01
C GLU A 56 -23.54 -19.73 -4.70
N VAL A 57 -22.27 -19.31 -4.61
CA VAL A 57 -21.67 -18.65 -3.45
C VAL A 57 -20.74 -17.56 -3.94
N GLY A 58 -20.59 -16.51 -3.15
CA GLY A 58 -19.54 -15.52 -3.37
C GLY A 58 -19.40 -14.57 -2.19
N GLY A 59 -18.24 -13.95 -2.07
CA GLY A 59 -17.96 -13.13 -0.90
C GLY A 59 -16.60 -12.46 -0.94
N LEU A 60 -16.35 -11.69 0.11
CA LEU A 60 -15.06 -11.11 0.43
C LEU A 60 -14.47 -11.88 1.61
N GLU A 61 -13.24 -12.38 1.49
CA GLU A 61 -12.49 -13.05 2.54
C GLU A 61 -11.33 -12.16 3.00
N THR A 62 -11.20 -11.98 4.32
CA THR A 62 -10.22 -11.10 4.95
C THR A 62 -10.19 -11.32 6.46
N SER A 63 -9.06 -11.04 7.11
CA SER A 63 -8.90 -11.00 8.57
C SER A 63 -9.54 -9.76 9.22
N LEU A 64 -9.92 -8.76 8.43
CA LEU A 64 -10.52 -7.52 8.93
C LEU A 64 -12.02 -7.65 9.20
N ASN A 65 -12.53 -6.74 10.05
CA ASN A 65 -13.96 -6.59 10.25
C ASN A 65 -14.63 -6.05 8.99
N LYS A 66 -15.65 -6.76 8.51
CA LYS A 66 -16.43 -6.42 7.31
C LYS A 66 -17.92 -6.36 7.60
N ILE A 67 -18.59 -5.38 7.02
CA ILE A 67 -20.06 -5.25 7.05
C ILE A 67 -20.55 -5.32 5.60
N LEU A 68 -21.52 -6.19 5.32
CA LEU A 68 -22.18 -6.23 4.02
C LEU A 68 -23.17 -5.07 3.93
N LEU A 69 -22.92 -4.11 3.05
CA LEU A 69 -23.79 -2.94 2.83
C LEU A 69 -24.93 -3.28 1.89
N LEU A 70 -24.57 -3.83 0.71
CA LEU A 70 -25.50 -4.11 -0.37
C LEU A 70 -25.11 -5.41 -1.07
N LYS A 71 -26.11 -6.12 -1.60
CA LYS A 71 -25.89 -7.32 -2.42
C LYS A 71 -26.86 -7.36 -3.58
N GLN A 72 -26.37 -7.90 -4.69
CA GLN A 72 -27.13 -8.36 -5.83
C GLN A 72 -26.65 -9.76 -6.22
N THR A 73 -27.28 -10.38 -7.20
CA THR A 73 -26.92 -11.72 -7.67
C THR A 73 -25.43 -11.80 -8.05
N GLN A 74 -24.93 -10.83 -8.81
CA GLN A 74 -23.58 -10.88 -9.40
C GLN A 74 -22.55 -10.01 -8.67
N TRP A 75 -22.93 -9.31 -7.60
CA TRP A 75 -21.99 -8.47 -6.86
C TRP A 75 -22.40 -8.25 -5.42
N LYS A 76 -21.41 -7.99 -4.56
CA LYS A 76 -21.57 -7.71 -3.14
C LYS A 76 -20.68 -6.55 -2.73
N HIS A 77 -21.22 -5.64 -1.93
CA HIS A 77 -20.56 -4.41 -1.50
C HIS A 77 -20.38 -4.40 0.01
N TYR A 78 -19.14 -4.18 0.45
CA TYR A 78 -18.72 -4.28 1.84
C TYR A 78 -18.10 -2.98 2.32
N LEU A 79 -18.32 -2.65 3.59
CA LEU A 79 -17.51 -1.70 4.34
C LEU A 79 -16.49 -2.48 5.16
N ILE A 80 -15.21 -2.16 4.98
CA ILE A 80 -14.10 -2.69 5.76
C ILE A 80 -13.68 -1.64 6.77
N SER A 81 -13.40 -2.05 8.01
CA SER A 81 -13.09 -1.12 9.11
C SER A 81 -11.96 -1.62 9.99
N ASN A 82 -11.39 -0.70 10.77
CA ASN A 82 -10.36 -0.97 11.78
C ASN A 82 -9.10 -1.63 11.21
N ILE A 83 -8.63 -1.15 10.06
CA ILE A 83 -7.35 -1.58 9.51
C ILE A 83 -6.18 -0.97 10.32
N SER A 84 -5.22 -1.81 10.69
CA SER A 84 -4.06 -1.43 11.50
C SER A 84 -2.72 -1.77 10.87
N HIS A 85 -2.69 -2.66 9.88
CA HIS A 85 -1.49 -3.11 9.18
C HIS A 85 -1.86 -3.49 7.74
N ASP A 86 -0.85 -3.56 6.89
CA ASP A 86 -0.98 -4.04 5.51
C ASP A 86 -1.67 -5.41 5.47
N THR A 87 -2.64 -5.56 4.58
CA THR A 87 -3.46 -6.77 4.49
C THR A 87 -3.79 -7.13 3.05
N VAL A 88 -4.28 -8.35 2.85
CA VAL A 88 -4.75 -8.85 1.55
C VAL A 88 -6.23 -9.14 1.63
N LEU A 89 -6.98 -8.63 0.66
CA LEU A 89 -8.40 -8.91 0.47
C LEU A 89 -8.59 -9.93 -0.65
N TRP A 90 -9.58 -10.82 -0.50
CA TRP A 90 -9.88 -11.85 -1.49
C TRP A 90 -11.36 -11.85 -1.86
N CYS A 91 -11.69 -11.44 -3.08
CA CYS A 91 -13.04 -11.65 -3.61
C CYS A 91 -13.11 -13.04 -4.26
N HIS A 92 -14.15 -13.81 -3.97
CA HIS A 92 -14.37 -15.12 -4.57
C HIS A 92 -15.83 -15.32 -5.00
N PHE A 93 -16.03 -16.12 -6.04
CA PHE A 93 -17.34 -16.61 -6.47
C PHE A 93 -17.23 -18.05 -6.97
N THR A 94 -18.28 -18.83 -6.72
CA THR A 94 -18.46 -20.20 -7.20
C THR A 94 -19.62 -20.25 -8.19
N CYS A 95 -19.37 -20.81 -9.37
CA CYS A 95 -20.32 -20.91 -10.47
C CYS A 95 -20.20 -22.30 -11.09
N SER A 96 -21.31 -23.03 -11.18
CA SER A 96 -21.36 -24.40 -11.73
C SER A 96 -20.32 -25.32 -11.07
N GLY A 97 -20.19 -25.26 -9.75
CA GLY A 97 -19.21 -26.02 -8.98
C GLY A 97 -17.74 -25.57 -9.12
N LYS A 98 -17.44 -24.54 -9.93
CA LYS A 98 -16.08 -23.99 -10.08
C LYS A 98 -15.92 -22.69 -9.31
N GLN A 99 -14.91 -22.60 -8.45
CA GLN A 99 -14.58 -21.38 -7.70
C GLN A 99 -13.45 -20.60 -8.39
N LYS A 100 -13.60 -19.28 -8.46
CA LYS A 100 -12.55 -18.33 -8.85
C LYS A 100 -12.40 -17.23 -7.81
N SER A 101 -11.20 -16.67 -7.70
CA SER A 101 -10.90 -15.59 -6.77
C SER A 101 -9.89 -14.60 -7.32
N VAL A 102 -9.97 -13.36 -6.86
CA VAL A 102 -8.99 -12.29 -7.13
C VAL A 102 -8.58 -11.64 -5.81
N SER A 103 -7.31 -11.25 -5.70
CA SER A 103 -6.77 -10.58 -4.52
C SER A 103 -6.34 -9.15 -4.78
N SER A 104 -6.27 -8.36 -3.71
CA SER A 104 -5.72 -7.00 -3.73
C SER A 104 -5.07 -6.69 -2.39
N ASN A 105 -3.89 -6.06 -2.46
CA ASN A 105 -3.16 -5.62 -1.28
C ASN A 105 -3.66 -4.23 -0.87
N VAL A 106 -3.90 -4.04 0.41
CA VAL A 106 -4.24 -2.75 1.00
C VAL A 106 -3.15 -2.40 2.00
N SER A 107 -2.51 -1.25 1.80
CA SER A 107 -1.45 -0.77 2.68
C SER A 107 -1.95 0.31 3.63
N VAL A 108 -1.44 0.29 4.85
CA VAL A 108 -1.72 1.31 5.86
C VAL A 108 -0.63 2.36 5.83
N TYR A 109 -1.02 3.61 5.64
CA TYR A 109 -0.09 4.74 5.62
C TYR A 109 -0.51 5.84 6.60
N GLN A 110 0.39 6.15 7.53
CA GLN A 110 0.30 7.26 8.45
C GLN A 110 1.49 8.22 8.24
N PRO A 111 1.25 9.41 7.65
CA PRO A 111 2.28 10.42 7.53
C PRO A 111 2.68 10.98 8.91
N PRO A 112 3.93 11.47 9.06
CA PRO A 112 4.36 12.16 10.28
C PRO A 112 3.49 13.39 10.54
N ARG A 113 2.97 13.51 11.77
CA ARG A 113 2.19 14.69 12.18
C ARG A 113 3.07 15.86 12.58
N GLN A 114 4.20 15.54 13.21
CA GLN A 114 5.14 16.50 13.75
C GLN A 114 6.55 15.97 13.57
N VAL A 115 7.50 16.88 13.37
CA VAL A 115 8.93 16.59 13.36
C VAL A 115 9.57 17.51 14.38
N PHE A 116 10.31 16.94 15.32
CA PHE A 116 11.01 17.69 16.35
C PHE A 116 12.48 17.80 15.99
N LEU A 117 13.00 19.03 15.99
CA LEU A 117 14.42 19.31 15.87
C LEU A 117 14.91 19.88 17.19
N THR A 118 15.90 19.23 17.78
CA THR A 118 16.54 19.68 19.02
C THR A 118 18.04 19.87 18.82
N LEU A 119 18.57 20.93 19.43
CA LEU A 119 19.98 21.33 19.29
C LEU A 119 20.62 21.34 20.67
N GLN A 120 21.74 20.64 20.81
CA GLN A 120 22.44 20.52 22.09
C GLN A 120 23.96 20.69 21.91
N PRO A 121 24.60 21.63 22.64
CA PRO A 121 24.00 22.69 23.47
C PRO A 121 23.40 23.83 22.64
N THR A 122 22.56 24.68 23.25
CA THR A 122 21.91 25.82 22.57
C THR A 122 22.90 26.90 22.12
N TRP A 123 24.03 27.01 22.81
CA TRP A 123 25.14 27.93 22.52
C TRP A 123 26.44 27.16 22.38
N VAL A 124 27.17 27.44 21.31
CA VAL A 124 28.34 26.65 20.93
C VAL A 124 29.48 27.61 20.60
N ALA A 125 30.65 27.37 21.18
CA ALA A 125 31.83 28.16 20.87
C ALA A 125 32.25 27.94 19.41
N VAL A 126 32.74 28.99 18.76
CA VAL A 126 33.21 28.94 17.38
C VAL A 126 34.28 27.86 17.20
N GLY A 127 34.09 27.00 16.18
CA GLY A 127 34.97 25.86 15.90
C GLY A 127 34.74 24.64 16.80
N LYS A 128 33.77 24.67 17.71
CA LYS A 128 33.30 23.48 18.45
C LYS A 128 32.08 22.88 17.77
N SER A 129 31.85 21.60 18.04
CA SER A 129 30.72 20.84 17.51
C SER A 129 29.50 20.89 18.45
N PHE A 130 28.34 20.66 17.87
CA PHE A 130 27.07 20.45 18.57
C PHE A 130 26.28 19.34 17.91
N THR A 131 25.31 18.80 18.63
CA THR A 131 24.44 17.74 18.16
C THR A 131 23.08 18.28 17.78
N ILE A 132 22.59 17.81 16.64
CA ILE A 132 21.25 18.03 16.13
C ILE A 132 20.52 16.70 16.21
N GLU A 133 19.41 16.67 16.92
CA GLU A 133 18.58 15.49 17.06
C GLU A 133 17.20 15.74 16.44
N CYS A 134 16.89 14.97 15.40
CA CYS A 134 15.61 14.93 14.72
C CYS A 134 14.78 13.77 15.28
N ARG A 135 13.55 14.03 15.72
CA ARG A 135 12.63 13.01 16.24
C ARG A 135 11.30 13.07 15.51
N VAL A 136 10.85 11.94 15.01
CA VAL A 136 9.62 11.80 14.21
C VAL A 136 8.74 10.71 14.82
N PRO A 137 7.72 11.08 15.60
CA PRO A 137 6.80 10.11 16.19
C PRO A 137 5.78 9.59 15.17
N ALA A 138 5.34 8.36 15.41
CA ALA A 138 4.14 7.74 14.83
C ALA A 138 4.04 7.80 13.30
N VAL A 139 5.05 7.24 12.62
CA VAL A 139 5.08 7.07 11.14
C VAL A 139 5.00 5.60 10.79
N GLU A 140 4.12 5.27 9.84
CA GLU A 140 3.97 3.89 9.35
C GLU A 140 3.54 3.89 7.87
N PRO A 141 4.07 2.99 7.03
CA PRO A 141 5.25 2.19 7.25
C PRO A 141 6.50 3.07 7.18
N LEU A 142 7.60 2.64 7.80
CA LEU A 142 8.91 3.31 7.63
C LEU A 142 9.49 3.09 6.23
N ASP A 143 8.94 2.13 5.49
CA ASP A 143 9.32 1.83 4.12
C ASP A 143 9.25 3.08 3.27
N SER A 144 10.39 3.49 2.70
CA SER A 144 10.56 4.68 1.86
C SER A 144 10.46 6.04 2.56
N LEU A 145 10.32 6.08 3.90
CA LEU A 145 10.43 7.34 4.63
C LEU A 145 11.86 7.89 4.44
N THR A 146 11.95 9.16 4.05
CA THR A 146 13.23 9.86 3.93
C THR A 146 13.19 11.08 4.84
N LEU A 147 14.11 11.13 5.81
CA LEU A 147 14.32 12.29 6.68
C LEU A 147 15.51 13.08 6.17
N SER A 148 15.37 14.40 6.06
CA SER A 148 16.42 15.27 5.54
C SER A 148 16.68 16.45 6.47
N LEU A 149 17.90 16.53 6.98
CA LEU A 149 18.34 17.67 7.77
C LEU A 149 18.71 18.83 6.83
N LEU A 150 18.01 19.95 6.98
CA LEU A 150 18.15 21.14 6.14
C LEU A 150 18.74 22.32 6.92
N ARG A 151 19.70 23.04 6.31
CA ARG A 151 20.15 24.36 6.75
C ARG A 151 19.70 25.39 5.73
N GLY A 152 18.71 26.20 6.07
CA GLY A 152 17.99 27.00 5.08
C GLY A 152 17.38 26.09 4.01
N SER A 153 17.81 26.22 2.76
CA SER A 153 17.40 25.37 1.62
C SER A 153 18.40 24.26 1.28
N GLU A 154 19.51 24.15 2.01
CA GLU A 154 20.58 23.18 1.73
C GLU A 154 20.36 21.89 2.53
N THR A 155 20.30 20.74 1.83
CA THR A 155 20.28 19.42 2.46
C THR A 155 21.67 19.03 2.93
N LEU A 156 21.84 18.91 4.24
CA LEU A 156 23.12 18.52 4.86
C LEU A 156 23.24 17.02 5.06
N HIS A 157 22.13 16.37 5.41
CA HIS A 157 22.07 14.93 5.56
C HIS A 157 20.71 14.43 5.13
N SER A 158 20.66 13.22 4.57
CA SER A 158 19.43 12.54 4.25
C SER A 158 19.57 11.06 4.58
N GLN A 159 18.55 10.48 5.21
CA GLN A 159 18.48 9.06 5.46
C GLN A 159 17.13 8.52 5.05
N THR A 160 17.17 7.45 4.26
CA THR A 160 16.00 6.67 3.86
C THR A 160 15.92 5.40 4.68
N PHE A 161 14.74 5.12 5.20
CA PHE A 161 14.44 3.92 5.98
C PHE A 161 13.85 2.83 5.08
N GLY A 162 14.25 1.59 5.34
CA GLY A 162 13.80 0.42 4.59
C GLY A 162 13.18 -0.64 5.49
N LYS A 163 12.64 -1.70 4.86
CA LYS A 163 11.85 -2.81 5.43
C LYS A 163 12.41 -3.53 6.66
N ALA A 164 13.68 -3.33 6.99
CA ALA A 164 14.33 -3.93 8.15
C ALA A 164 14.19 -3.09 9.42
N ALA A 165 13.67 -1.87 9.33
CA ALA A 165 13.39 -1.05 10.51
C ALA A 165 12.09 -1.57 11.15
N PRO A 166 12.12 -2.07 12.40
CA PRO A 166 10.89 -2.40 13.11
C PRO A 166 9.99 -1.17 13.15
N ALA A 167 8.67 -1.37 13.21
CA ALA A 167 7.71 -0.30 13.44
C ALA A 167 8.11 0.46 14.72
N LEU A 168 8.84 1.56 14.54
CA LEU A 168 9.30 2.40 15.63
C LEU A 168 8.19 3.39 15.91
N GLN A 169 7.72 3.40 17.15
CA GLN A 169 6.77 4.40 17.61
C GLN A 169 7.35 5.82 17.51
N GLU A 170 8.68 5.92 17.48
CA GLU A 170 9.44 7.15 17.27
C GLU A 170 10.76 6.87 16.56
N LEU A 171 11.05 7.64 15.52
CA LEU A 171 12.29 7.57 14.77
C LEU A 171 13.20 8.74 15.15
N GLY A 172 14.42 8.44 15.62
CA GLY A 172 15.38 9.43 16.11
C GLY A 172 16.70 9.41 15.33
N MET A 173 17.16 10.57 14.88
CA MET A 173 18.42 10.74 14.15
C MET A 173 19.29 11.81 14.79
N LYS A 174 20.59 11.51 14.94
CA LYS A 174 21.57 12.43 15.52
C LYS A 174 22.65 12.79 14.51
N PHE A 175 22.86 14.09 14.34
CA PHE A 175 23.88 14.67 13.47
C PHE A 175 24.83 15.52 14.29
N ILE A 176 26.11 15.50 13.96
CA ILE A 176 27.13 16.35 14.58
C ILE A 176 27.49 17.44 13.59
N GLN A 177 27.42 18.70 14.00
CA GLN A 177 27.73 19.85 13.16
C GLN A 177 28.70 20.81 13.86
N LEU A 178 29.56 21.48 13.09
CA LEU A 178 30.52 22.46 13.59
C LEU A 178 29.93 23.88 13.58
N CYS A 179 30.13 24.66 14.66
CA CYS A 179 29.82 26.09 14.67
C CYS A 179 30.83 26.83 13.78
N PRO A 180 30.39 27.43 12.65
CA PRO A 180 31.27 27.97 11.63
C PRO A 180 32.02 29.22 12.12
N ARG A 181 33.21 29.44 11.57
CA ARG A 181 34.08 30.58 11.91
C ARG A 181 33.70 31.90 11.23
N ARG A 182 32.82 31.87 10.21
CA ARG A 182 32.32 33.05 9.49
C ARG A 182 30.82 32.92 9.29
N GLY A 183 30.06 33.97 9.62
CA GLY A 183 28.68 34.10 9.15
C GLY A 183 28.66 34.21 7.63
N LEU A 184 27.77 33.45 6.98
CA LEU A 184 27.40 33.69 5.59
C LEU A 184 26.67 35.05 5.56
N ALA A 185 27.15 35.96 4.71
CA ALA A 185 27.01 37.41 4.78
C ALA A 185 27.89 38.03 5.89
N GLY A 186 29.00 38.62 5.46
CA GLY A 186 29.94 39.29 6.34
C GLY A 186 29.26 40.39 7.15
N THR A 187 29.09 40.14 8.45
CA THR A 187 29.14 41.10 9.58
C THR A 187 28.66 40.39 10.83
N MET A 188 29.50 39.53 11.43
CA MET A 188 29.42 39.32 12.88
C MET A 188 30.45 40.23 13.55
N PRO A 189 30.06 41.04 14.54
CA PRO A 189 31.02 41.85 15.28
C PRO A 189 32.03 40.92 15.99
N PRO A 190 33.30 41.32 16.10
CA PRO A 190 34.41 40.50 16.64
C PRO A 190 34.25 40.12 18.14
N SER A 191 33.11 40.44 18.76
CA SER A 191 32.85 40.27 20.19
C SER A 191 31.97 39.06 20.56
N ARG A 192 31.55 38.22 19.61
CA ARG A 192 30.73 37.01 19.91
C ARG A 192 31.43 35.71 19.49
N PRO A 193 32.21 35.08 20.39
CA PRO A 193 32.86 33.79 20.11
C PRO A 193 31.90 32.58 20.17
N TRP A 194 30.58 32.83 20.11
CA TRP A 194 29.52 31.83 20.27
C TRP A 194 28.49 31.95 19.15
N CYS A 195 28.14 30.83 18.51
CA CYS A 195 26.98 30.75 17.63
C CYS A 195 25.74 30.34 18.43
N PRO A 196 24.58 30.98 18.22
CA PRO A 196 23.30 30.34 18.52
C PRO A 196 23.14 29.15 17.57
N ALA A 197 22.91 27.95 18.10
CA ALA A 197 22.78 26.77 17.26
C ALA A 197 21.57 26.88 16.30
N ALA A 198 20.55 27.68 16.63
CA ALA A 198 19.23 27.69 15.99
C ALA A 198 19.02 28.68 14.82
N THR A 199 19.91 29.65 14.57
CA THR A 199 19.57 30.81 13.71
C THR A 199 19.34 30.53 12.21
N HIS A 200 19.61 29.32 11.73
CA HIS A 200 19.51 28.98 10.30
C HIS A 200 18.85 27.62 10.00
N TRP A 201 18.22 27.00 10.99
CA TRP A 201 17.55 25.71 10.80
C TRP A 201 16.06 25.93 10.54
N SER A 202 15.52 25.28 9.52
CA SER A 202 14.08 25.21 9.31
C SER A 202 13.42 24.52 10.51
N GLN A 203 12.15 24.84 10.78
CA GLN A 203 11.35 24.26 11.88
C GLN A 203 11.08 22.74 11.73
N GLY A 204 11.79 22.04 10.86
CA GLY A 204 11.65 20.61 10.62
C GLY A 204 12.90 19.99 9.99
N CYS A 205 13.05 18.70 10.28
CA CYS A 205 13.69 17.70 9.42
C CYS A 205 12.59 17.06 8.55
#